data_AF-A0A9D8RWM5-F1
#
_entry.id   AF-A0A9D8RWM5-F1
#
_cell.length_a   1.000
_cell.length_b   1.000
_cell.length_c   1.000
_cell.angle_alpha   90.00
_cell.angle_beta   90.00
_cell.angle_gamma   90.00
#
_symmetry.space_group_name_H-M   'P 1'
#
loop_
_entity.id
_entity.type
_entity.pdbx_description
1 polymer ?
#
loop_
_entity_poly.entity_id
_entity_poly.type
_entity_poly.pdbx_seq_one_letter_code
_entity_poly.pdbx_strand_id
1 'polypeptide(L)'
;CASGELTAKRLADRVLSLPPLSALSREAYRTLLVSMINDEYLELTEEGGIIIGLKGEKLINSFKFYAVFKDSEDFTVRCDSEEIGTITTPPPVGDRFALAGRVWEVREVDLSRRLVFVKSVDGKMEVSWPGEGGEIHTRLLEAMHRVLFGEAEYPFLGENARERLEVARRVAKNAKMDKRLTVFLGGQSFALFPWLGTRAFRTLKRLLKKNASELGISDIQSEGCCYITFKGKDGKDADYERRICDIIERDGLSPDELVFDGECPVFDKYDEYVPPELLREAYALDRLCPEEVVNRFLGEAL
;
A
#
# COMPACT_ATOMS: atom_id res chain seq x y z
N CYS A 1 22.15 22.90 11.80
CA CYS A 1 21.91 23.75 10.61
C CYS A 1 23.04 24.77 10.44
N ALA A 2 23.69 24.84 9.28
CA ALA A 2 24.83 25.73 9.03
C ALA A 2 24.49 27.24 8.97
N SER A 3 23.27 27.64 9.34
CA SER A 3 22.78 29.03 9.24
C SER A 3 22.21 29.61 10.53
N GLY A 4 22.31 28.91 11.67
CA GLY A 4 21.79 29.39 12.95
C GLY A 4 20.27 29.60 12.94
N GLU A 5 19.83 30.77 13.42
CA GLU A 5 18.44 31.19 13.53
C GLU A 5 17.91 31.82 12.22
N LEU A 6 16.69 31.46 11.82
CA LEU A 6 16.03 32.01 10.63
C LEU A 6 14.59 32.43 10.95
N THR A 7 14.14 33.55 10.40
CA THR A 7 12.72 33.92 10.47
C THR A 7 11.86 32.95 9.65
N ALA A 8 10.60 32.74 10.08
CA ALA A 8 9.65 31.87 9.38
C ALA A 8 9.54 32.17 7.88
N LYS A 9 9.56 33.46 7.51
CA LYS A 9 9.51 33.92 6.12
C LYS A 9 10.75 33.47 5.32
N ARG A 10 11.96 33.70 5.86
CA ARG A 10 13.20 33.30 5.20
C ARG A 10 13.31 31.78 5.06
N LEU A 11 12.84 31.05 6.06
CA LEU A 11 12.78 29.60 6.02
C LEU A 11 11.82 29.12 4.93
N ALA A 12 10.60 29.66 4.86
CA ALA A 12 9.63 29.35 3.81
C ALA A 12 10.16 29.66 2.41
N ASP A 13 10.78 30.83 2.21
CA ASP A 13 11.32 31.21 0.89
C ASP A 13 12.47 30.29 0.45
N ARG A 14 13.28 29.79 1.40
CA ARG A 14 14.36 28.83 1.11
C ARG A 14 13.85 27.41 0.84
N VAL A 15 12.85 26.96 1.60
CA VAL A 15 12.32 25.59 1.46
C VAL A 15 11.43 25.46 0.23
N LEU A 16 10.53 26.41 0.01
CA LEU A 16 9.60 26.39 -1.13
C LEU A 16 10.26 26.74 -2.48
N SER A 17 11.50 27.24 -2.47
CA SER A 17 12.29 27.41 -3.70
C SER A 17 13.02 26.13 -4.13
N LEU A 18 13.02 25.08 -3.31
CA LEU A 18 13.58 23.79 -3.69
C LEU A 18 12.65 23.11 -4.71
N PRO A 19 13.17 22.61 -5.86
CA PRO A 19 12.33 21.98 -6.89
C PRO A 19 11.41 20.84 -6.39
N PRO A 20 11.83 19.96 -5.46
CA PRO A 20 10.95 18.92 -4.94
C PRO A 20 9.76 19.46 -4.11
N LEU A 21 9.86 20.69 -3.60
CA LEU A 21 8.87 21.30 -2.71
C LEU A 21 8.18 22.52 -3.34
N SER A 22 8.48 22.83 -4.61
CA SER A 22 7.92 24.02 -5.27
C SER A 22 6.43 23.92 -5.56
N ALA A 23 5.88 22.70 -5.57
CA ALA A 23 4.44 22.46 -5.70
C ALA A 23 3.67 22.60 -4.37
N LEU A 24 4.37 22.65 -3.23
CA LEU A 24 3.74 22.74 -1.92
C LEU A 24 3.16 24.14 -1.71
N SER A 25 1.91 24.22 -1.26
CA SER A 25 1.28 25.50 -0.95
C SER A 25 1.93 26.16 0.28
N ARG A 26 1.91 27.51 0.32
CA ARG A 26 2.39 28.25 1.50
C ARG A 26 1.58 27.91 2.76
N GLU A 27 0.31 27.54 2.60
CA GLU A 27 -0.56 27.13 3.70
C GLU A 27 -0.19 25.75 4.23
N ALA A 28 0.01 24.76 3.36
CA ALA A 28 0.48 23.43 3.76
C ALA A 28 1.84 23.51 4.47
N TYR A 29 2.77 24.32 3.95
CA TYR A 29 4.05 24.55 4.62
C TYR A 29 3.89 25.23 5.99
N ARG A 30 2.96 26.18 6.13
CA ARG A 30 2.65 26.80 7.41
C ARG A 30 2.10 25.76 8.40
N THR A 31 1.19 24.90 7.97
CA THR A 31 0.64 23.80 8.80
C THR A 31 1.75 22.89 9.30
N LEU A 32 2.65 22.46 8.41
CA LEU A 32 3.82 21.67 8.78
C LEU A 32 4.71 22.38 9.81
N LEU A 33 5.01 23.67 9.56
CA LEU A 33 5.88 24.46 10.44
C LEU A 33 5.28 24.62 11.84
N VAL A 34 3.98 24.89 11.93
CA VAL A 34 3.26 25.01 13.21
C VAL A 34 3.23 23.67 13.95
N SER A 35 2.97 22.55 13.25
CA SER A 35 3.05 21.22 13.86
C SER A 35 4.44 20.95 14.43
N MET A 36 5.49 21.19 13.64
CA MET A 36 6.87 20.96 14.07
C MET A 36 7.28 21.80 15.29
N ILE A 37 6.75 23.02 15.44
CA ILE A 37 6.97 23.84 16.63
C ILE A 37 6.22 23.27 17.83
N ASN A 38 4.93 22.93 17.66
CA ASN A 38 4.11 22.36 18.73
C ASN A 38 4.67 21.01 19.24
N ASP A 39 5.28 20.23 18.34
CA ASP A 39 5.86 18.93 18.64
C ASP A 39 7.32 19.01 19.14
N GLU A 40 7.87 20.21 19.32
CA GLU A 40 9.24 20.49 19.80
C GLU A 40 10.37 20.01 18.85
N TYR A 41 10.07 19.79 17.56
CA TYR A 41 11.08 19.57 16.53
C TYR A 41 11.76 20.88 16.13
N LEU A 42 10.99 21.96 16.11
CA LEU A 42 11.47 23.32 15.95
C LEU A 42 11.08 24.14 17.19
N GLU A 43 11.78 25.25 17.41
CA GLU A 43 11.50 26.16 18.52
C GLU A 43 11.48 27.60 18.01
N LEU A 44 10.51 28.38 18.48
CA LEU A 44 10.41 29.81 18.19
C LEU A 44 11.11 30.60 19.29
N THR A 45 12.08 31.43 18.92
CA THR A 45 12.82 32.28 19.86
C THR A 45 11.99 33.50 20.28
N GLU A 46 12.41 34.16 21.36
CA GLU A 46 11.81 35.44 21.79
C GLU A 46 11.95 36.55 20.74
N GLU A 47 12.96 36.48 19.87
CA GLU A 47 13.19 37.42 18.76
C GLU A 47 12.37 37.09 17.50
N GLY A 48 11.59 36.00 17.52
CA GLY A 48 10.73 35.57 16.41
C GLY A 48 11.45 34.81 15.30
N GLY A 49 12.68 34.35 15.56
CA GLY A 49 13.37 33.39 14.71
C GLY A 49 13.04 31.95 15.10
N ILE A 50 13.40 31.03 14.22
CA ILE A 50 13.17 29.59 14.37
C ILE A 50 14.52 28.91 14.47
N ILE A 51 14.65 28.08 15.50
CA ILE A 51 15.81 27.21 15.76
C ILE A 51 15.35 25.75 15.86
N ILE A 52 16.31 24.84 16.04
CA ILE A 52 16.03 23.41 16.23
C ILE A 52 15.59 23.21 17.68
N GLY A 53 14.43 22.57 17.88
CA GLY A 53 13.93 22.24 19.21
C GLY A 53 14.59 20.98 19.78
N LEU A 54 14.32 20.68 21.05
CA LEU A 54 14.94 19.56 21.79
C LEU A 54 14.70 18.19 21.14
N LYS A 55 13.50 17.93 20.59
CA LYS A 55 13.24 16.67 19.86
C LYS A 55 13.93 16.66 18.50
N GLY A 56 13.97 17.81 17.84
CA GLY A 56 14.68 17.99 16.57
C GLY A 56 16.16 17.69 16.70
N GLU A 57 16.82 18.18 17.76
CA GLU A 57 18.24 17.94 18.02
C GLU A 57 18.54 16.45 18.21
N LYS A 58 17.71 15.73 18.98
CA LYS A 58 17.82 14.27 19.15
C LYS A 58 17.68 13.53 17.83
N LEU A 59 16.72 13.95 16.99
CA LEU A 59 16.46 13.35 15.69
C LEU A 59 17.67 13.53 14.75
N ILE A 60 18.18 14.75 14.59
CA ILE A 60 19.28 15.03 13.65
C ILE A 60 20.64 14.47 14.09
N ASN A 61 20.83 14.25 15.39
CA ASN A 61 22.07 13.65 15.93
C ASN A 61 22.15 12.14 15.67
N SER A 62 21.08 11.52 15.20
CA SER A 62 21.09 10.12 14.77
C SER A 62 21.58 9.99 13.33
N PHE A 63 22.54 9.08 13.06
CA PHE A 63 22.95 8.75 11.70
C PHE A 63 21.79 8.27 10.81
N LYS A 64 20.74 7.71 11.43
CA LYS A 64 19.52 7.29 10.74
C LYS A 64 18.82 8.46 10.06
N PHE A 65 18.94 9.68 10.56
CA PHE A 65 18.31 10.85 9.96
C PHE A 65 18.86 11.18 8.57
N TYR A 66 20.09 10.80 8.25
CA TYR A 66 20.72 11.12 6.96
C TYR A 66 20.55 10.01 5.90
N ALA A 67 20.11 8.82 6.31
CA ALA A 67 19.81 7.75 5.36
C ALA A 67 18.50 8.05 4.61
N VAL A 68 18.47 7.85 3.30
CA VAL A 68 17.28 8.16 2.46
C VAL A 68 16.27 7.01 2.44
N PHE A 69 16.71 5.79 2.80
CA PHE A 69 15.84 4.63 2.92
C PHE A 69 15.32 4.47 4.35
N LYS A 70 14.13 3.85 4.45
CA LYS A 70 13.60 3.37 5.72
C LYS A 70 14.47 2.19 6.14
N ASP A 71 14.99 2.23 7.37
CA ASP A 71 15.69 1.07 7.92
C ASP A 71 14.63 -0.03 8.11
N SER A 72 14.87 -1.24 7.61
CA SER A 72 14.02 -2.37 7.97
C SER A 72 14.25 -2.65 9.46
N GLU A 73 13.19 -2.53 10.24
CA GLU A 73 13.26 -2.80 11.67
C GLU A 73 13.07 -4.29 11.90
N ASP A 74 14.15 -5.03 11.72
CA ASP A 74 14.15 -6.47 11.90
C ASP A 74 13.90 -6.83 13.38
N PHE A 75 12.91 -7.69 13.60
CA PHE A 75 12.64 -8.32 14.88
C PHE A 75 13.45 -9.61 15.00
N THR A 76 14.14 -9.78 16.12
CA THR A 76 14.86 -11.03 16.42
C THR A 76 13.89 -12.04 17.02
N VAL A 77 13.76 -13.19 16.38
CA VAL A 77 12.90 -14.30 16.81
C VAL A 77 13.69 -15.21 17.74
N ARG A 78 13.17 -15.45 18.94
CA ARG A 78 13.79 -16.32 19.94
C ARG A 78 12.86 -17.42 20.40
N CYS A 79 13.38 -18.64 20.50
CA CYS A 79 12.74 -19.73 21.24
C CYS A 79 13.52 -19.93 22.54
N ASP A 80 12.89 -19.64 23.67
CA ASP A 80 13.54 -19.65 24.99
C ASP A 80 14.82 -18.79 24.99
N SER A 81 16.00 -19.42 25.04
CA SER A 81 17.31 -18.75 25.03
C SER A 81 17.98 -18.74 23.65
N GLU A 82 17.44 -19.46 22.66
CA GLU A 82 18.04 -19.61 21.34
C GLU A 82 17.48 -18.56 20.36
N GLU A 83 18.37 -17.94 19.57
CA GLU A 83 18.00 -17.06 18.46
C GLU A 83 17.78 -17.91 17.20
N ILE A 84 16.58 -17.81 16.63
CA ILE A 84 16.17 -18.61 15.46
C ILE A 84 16.46 -17.86 14.15
N GLY A 85 16.34 -16.54 14.17
CA GLY A 85 16.56 -15.66 13.01
C GLY A 85 15.84 -14.33 13.15
N THR A 86 15.69 -13.60 12.05
CA THR A 86 15.02 -12.29 12.00
C THR A 86 13.80 -12.28 11.09
N ILE A 87 12.83 -11.43 11.43
CA ILE A 87 11.65 -11.15 10.60
C ILE A 87 11.38 -9.64 10.55
N THR A 88 10.88 -9.14 9.43
CA THR A 88 10.61 -7.69 9.25
C THR A 88 9.29 -7.25 9.86
N THR A 89 8.28 -8.12 9.85
CA THR A 89 6.95 -7.84 10.41
C THR A 89 6.56 -8.98 11.36
N PRO A 90 6.45 -8.72 12.68
CA PRO A 90 6.09 -9.76 13.63
C PRO A 90 4.60 -10.11 13.50
N PRO A 91 4.22 -11.40 13.41
CA PRO A 91 2.83 -11.80 13.50
C PRO A 91 2.23 -11.46 14.88
N PRO A 92 0.91 -11.27 14.98
CA PRO A 92 0.21 -11.14 16.25
C PRO A 92 0.48 -12.30 17.22
N VAL A 93 0.37 -12.03 18.52
CA VAL A 93 0.46 -13.10 19.54
C VAL A 93 -0.64 -14.14 19.33
N GLY A 94 -0.26 -15.42 19.35
CA GLY A 94 -1.13 -16.56 19.06
C GLY A 94 -1.11 -17.01 17.60
N ASP A 95 -0.66 -16.15 16.68
CA ASP A 95 -0.47 -16.54 15.28
C ASP A 95 0.77 -17.40 15.11
N ARG A 96 0.81 -18.11 13.98
CA ARG A 96 1.89 -19.02 13.62
C ARG A 96 2.56 -18.55 12.35
N PHE A 97 3.86 -18.79 12.25
CA PHE A 97 4.65 -18.51 11.06
C PHE A 97 5.76 -19.55 10.91
N ALA A 98 6.35 -19.62 9.73
CA ALA A 98 7.43 -20.55 9.45
C ALA A 98 8.76 -19.79 9.28
N LEU A 99 9.79 -20.22 10.00
CA LEU A 99 11.14 -19.65 9.98
C LEU A 99 12.16 -20.77 10.16
N ALA A 100 13.25 -20.74 9.40
CA ALA A 100 14.29 -21.77 9.41
C ALA A 100 13.75 -23.22 9.23
N GLY A 101 12.70 -23.38 8.42
CA GLY A 101 12.10 -24.69 8.11
C GLY A 101 11.25 -25.31 9.22
N ARG A 102 10.97 -24.57 10.32
CA ARG A 102 10.08 -24.98 11.40
C ARG A 102 8.91 -24.01 11.54
N VAL A 103 7.81 -24.48 12.13
CA VAL A 103 6.65 -23.64 12.44
C VAL A 103 6.71 -23.20 13.89
N TRP A 104 6.50 -21.91 14.10
CA TRP A 104 6.62 -21.21 15.36
C TRP A 104 5.30 -20.52 15.70
N GLU A 105 4.86 -20.64 16.94
CA GLU A 105 3.70 -19.92 17.48
C GLU A 105 4.19 -18.74 18.32
N VAL A 106 3.71 -17.53 18.01
CA VAL A 106 4.10 -16.30 18.72
C VAL A 106 3.49 -16.31 20.12
N ARG A 107 4.36 -16.19 21.13
CA ARG A 107 3.97 -16.11 22.55
C ARG A 107 3.93 -14.68 23.05
N GLU A 108 4.90 -13.88 22.63
CA GLU A 108 5.08 -12.50 23.07
C GLU A 108 5.84 -11.71 22.01
N VAL A 109 5.47 -10.44 21.87
CA VAL A 109 6.17 -9.47 21.00
C VAL A 109 6.59 -8.28 21.88
N ASP A 110 7.89 -8.14 22.11
CA ASP A 110 8.47 -6.98 22.76
C ASP A 110 8.88 -5.97 21.69
N LEU A 111 7.99 -5.01 21.43
CA LEU A 111 8.22 -3.93 20.47
C LEU A 111 9.38 -3.01 20.87
N SER A 112 9.62 -2.84 22.17
CA SER A 112 10.67 -1.94 22.67
C SER A 112 12.07 -2.52 22.44
N ARG A 113 12.21 -3.84 22.57
CA ARG A 113 13.48 -4.57 22.36
C ARG A 113 13.58 -5.24 21.00
N ARG A 114 12.51 -5.19 20.18
CA ARG A 114 12.38 -5.87 18.89
C ARG A 114 12.61 -7.37 18.99
N LEU A 115 12.04 -7.98 20.03
CA LEU A 115 12.12 -9.42 20.28
C LEU A 115 10.76 -10.06 20.07
N VAL A 116 10.74 -11.21 19.40
CA VAL A 116 9.55 -12.05 19.26
C VAL A 116 9.86 -13.40 19.91
N PHE A 117 9.17 -13.70 21.01
CA PHE A 117 9.31 -14.97 21.68
C PHE A 117 8.33 -15.98 21.08
N VAL A 118 8.85 -17.15 20.72
CA VAL A 118 8.08 -18.18 20.03
C VAL A 118 8.23 -19.55 20.68
N LYS A 119 7.27 -20.42 20.39
CA LYS A 119 7.30 -21.84 20.72
C LYS A 119 7.26 -22.68 19.45
N SER A 120 8.05 -23.75 19.40
CA SER A 120 7.97 -24.74 18.31
C SER A 120 6.63 -25.48 18.34
N VAL A 121 5.99 -25.60 17.19
CA VAL A 121 4.73 -26.35 17.02
C VAL A 121 4.82 -27.29 15.81
N ASP A 122 4.22 -28.47 15.94
CA ASP A 122 4.15 -29.43 14.84
C ASP A 122 3.11 -28.98 13.81
N GLY A 123 3.53 -28.85 12.55
CA GLY A 123 2.65 -28.49 11.45
C GLY A 123 3.41 -28.15 10.16
N LYS A 124 2.70 -28.17 9.03
CA LYS A 124 3.16 -27.57 7.78
C LYS A 124 2.36 -26.28 7.56
N MET A 125 3.05 -25.16 7.55
CA MET A 125 2.48 -23.87 7.17
C MET A 125 3.13 -23.43 5.87
N GLU A 126 2.32 -22.88 4.96
CA GLU A 126 2.81 -22.30 3.73
C GLU A 126 3.61 -21.04 4.07
N VAL A 127 4.91 -21.07 3.77
CA VAL A 127 5.81 -19.95 4.06
C VAL A 127 5.53 -18.87 3.02
N SER A 128 4.75 -17.86 3.37
CA SER A 128 4.66 -16.64 2.57
C SER A 128 5.67 -15.65 3.13
N TRP A 129 6.69 -15.35 2.34
CA TRP A 129 7.50 -14.14 2.51
C TRP A 129 6.90 -13.10 1.58
N PRO A 130 5.97 -12.25 2.06
CA PRO A 130 5.65 -11.03 1.34
C PRO A 130 6.93 -10.19 1.41
N GLY A 131 7.82 -10.35 0.44
CA GLY A 131 8.95 -9.44 0.29
C GLY A 131 8.45 -7.99 0.24
N GLU A 132 9.33 -7.04 0.44
CA GLU A 132 8.99 -5.63 0.24
C GLU A 132 8.88 -5.38 -1.27
N GLY A 133 7.69 -5.63 -1.81
CA GLY A 133 7.39 -5.41 -3.22
C GLY A 133 7.25 -3.92 -3.50
N GLY A 134 7.92 -3.43 -4.55
CA GLY A 134 7.67 -2.09 -5.09
C GLY A 134 6.26 -1.97 -5.69
N GLU A 135 5.83 -0.74 -5.94
CA GLU A 135 4.58 -0.50 -6.67
C GLU A 135 4.69 -1.00 -8.11
N ILE A 136 3.68 -1.75 -8.55
CA ILE A 136 3.58 -2.28 -9.90
C ILE A 136 2.79 -1.29 -10.77
N HIS A 137 3.33 -0.94 -11.93
CA HIS A 137 2.66 -0.08 -12.91
C HIS A 137 1.61 -0.87 -13.71
N THR A 138 0.47 -0.23 -14.01
CA THR A 138 -0.64 -0.79 -14.81
C THR A 138 -0.22 -1.39 -16.15
N ARG A 139 0.74 -0.79 -16.86
CA ARG A 139 1.34 -1.33 -18.08
C ARG A 139 1.85 -2.77 -17.96
N LEU A 140 2.33 -3.18 -16.76
CA LEU A 140 2.76 -4.55 -16.54
C LEU A 140 1.57 -5.51 -16.52
N LEU A 141 0.49 -5.15 -15.82
CA LEU A 141 -0.73 -5.96 -15.77
C LEU A 141 -1.41 -6.03 -17.14
N GLU A 142 -1.37 -4.95 -17.91
CA GLU A 142 -1.83 -4.93 -19.30
C GLU A 142 -0.95 -5.78 -20.23
N ALA A 143 0.36 -5.82 -19.99
CA ALA A 143 1.24 -6.76 -20.69
C ALA A 143 0.91 -8.21 -20.31
N MET A 144 0.66 -8.51 -19.03
CA MET A 144 0.22 -9.83 -18.58
C MET A 144 -1.12 -10.23 -19.22
N HIS A 145 -2.07 -9.30 -19.29
CA HIS A 145 -3.35 -9.49 -20.00
C HIS A 145 -3.10 -9.86 -21.47
N ARG A 146 -2.30 -9.07 -22.19
CA ARG A 146 -1.96 -9.34 -23.60
C ARG A 146 -1.27 -10.68 -23.81
N VAL A 147 -0.38 -11.09 -22.92
CA VAL A 147 0.28 -12.41 -22.97
C VAL A 147 -0.73 -13.55 -22.78
N LEU A 148 -1.67 -13.36 -21.85
CA LEU A 148 -2.67 -14.37 -21.44
C LEU A 148 -3.80 -14.53 -22.45
N PHE A 149 -4.16 -13.50 -23.21
CA PHE A 149 -5.24 -13.58 -24.20
C PHE A 149 -4.76 -13.49 -25.65
N GLY A 150 -3.50 -13.11 -25.87
CA GLY A 150 -2.88 -13.10 -27.19
C GLY A 150 -2.45 -14.49 -27.67
N GLU A 151 -2.11 -14.56 -28.95
CA GLU A 151 -1.67 -15.78 -29.64
C GLU A 151 -0.17 -15.77 -29.94
N ALA A 152 0.55 -14.73 -29.49
CA ALA A 152 1.97 -14.59 -29.74
C ALA A 152 2.75 -15.77 -29.13
N GLU A 153 3.67 -16.31 -29.94
CA GLU A 153 4.68 -17.26 -29.49
C GLU A 153 5.94 -16.51 -29.07
N TYR A 154 6.54 -16.95 -27.96
CA TYR A 154 7.73 -16.33 -27.39
C TYR A 154 8.93 -17.27 -27.56
N PRO A 155 9.87 -16.98 -28.48
CA PRO A 155 10.98 -17.88 -28.81
C PRO A 155 11.91 -18.19 -27.64
N PHE A 156 11.95 -17.31 -26.63
CA PHE A 156 12.76 -17.47 -25.43
C PHE A 156 12.14 -18.39 -24.37
N LEU A 157 10.88 -18.84 -24.55
CA LEU A 157 10.26 -19.80 -23.63
C LEU A 157 10.69 -21.23 -23.97
N GLY A 158 11.20 -21.94 -22.95
CA GLY A 158 11.39 -23.39 -23.02
C GLY A 158 10.06 -24.15 -23.12
N GLU A 159 10.14 -25.43 -23.50
CA GLU A 159 8.97 -26.29 -23.76
C GLU A 159 7.95 -26.32 -22.60
N ASN A 160 8.41 -26.64 -21.37
CA ASN A 160 7.55 -26.66 -20.19
C ASN A 160 6.88 -25.30 -19.88
N ALA A 161 7.57 -24.18 -20.17
CA ALA A 161 7.01 -22.85 -19.94
C ALA A 161 5.92 -22.51 -20.97
N ARG A 162 6.12 -22.92 -22.23
CA ARG A 162 5.13 -22.80 -23.30
C ARG A 162 3.87 -23.60 -22.98
N GLU A 163 4.02 -24.85 -22.54
CA GLU A 163 2.89 -25.69 -22.13
C GLU A 163 2.11 -25.07 -20.96
N ARG A 164 2.81 -24.54 -19.94
CA ARG A 164 2.16 -23.83 -18.83
C ARG A 164 1.40 -22.59 -19.29
N LEU A 165 1.96 -21.82 -20.21
CA LEU A 165 1.29 -20.65 -20.77
C LEU A 165 0.01 -21.08 -21.52
N GLU A 166 0.06 -22.12 -22.34
CA GLU A 166 -1.12 -22.64 -23.06
C GLU A 166 -2.21 -23.14 -22.12
N VAL A 167 -1.83 -23.81 -21.02
CA VAL A 167 -2.79 -24.19 -19.97
C VAL A 167 -3.42 -22.94 -19.35
N ALA A 168 -2.63 -21.93 -19.00
CA ALA A 168 -3.14 -20.68 -18.42
C ALA A 168 -4.10 -19.95 -19.38
N ARG A 169 -3.72 -19.82 -20.66
CA ARG A 169 -4.56 -19.24 -21.73
C ARG A 169 -5.90 -19.96 -21.84
N ARG A 170 -5.89 -21.29 -21.84
CA ARG A 170 -7.12 -22.11 -21.90
C ARG A 170 -8.01 -21.91 -20.67
N VAL A 171 -7.43 -21.88 -19.46
CA VAL A 171 -8.17 -21.64 -18.21
C VAL A 171 -8.81 -20.25 -18.23
N ALA A 172 -8.06 -19.22 -18.61
CA ALA A 172 -8.55 -17.84 -18.65
C ALA A 172 -9.69 -17.66 -19.67
N LYS A 173 -9.57 -18.25 -20.88
CA LYS A 173 -10.64 -18.26 -21.89
C LYS A 173 -11.89 -19.00 -21.40
N ASN A 174 -11.72 -20.15 -20.75
CA ASN A 174 -12.85 -20.91 -20.19
C ASN A 174 -13.57 -20.16 -19.06
N ALA A 175 -12.82 -19.38 -18.27
CA ALA A 175 -13.36 -18.50 -17.24
C ALA A 175 -13.98 -17.20 -17.81
N LYS A 176 -13.88 -16.97 -19.13
CA LYS A 176 -14.35 -15.76 -19.83
C LYS A 176 -13.73 -14.46 -19.30
N MET A 177 -12.50 -14.55 -18.81
CA MET A 177 -11.74 -13.42 -18.27
C MET A 177 -11.33 -12.41 -19.36
N ASP A 178 -11.49 -12.76 -20.64
CA ASP A 178 -11.33 -11.88 -21.81
C ASP A 178 -12.53 -10.95 -22.04
N LYS A 179 -13.70 -11.28 -21.46
CA LYS A 179 -14.97 -10.58 -21.72
C LYS A 179 -15.54 -9.91 -20.48
N ARG A 180 -15.11 -10.35 -19.30
CA ARG A 180 -15.58 -9.88 -18.00
C ARG A 180 -14.39 -9.79 -17.07
N LEU A 181 -14.32 -8.72 -16.31
CA LEU A 181 -13.36 -8.56 -15.22
C LEU A 181 -13.72 -9.45 -14.02
N THR A 182 -14.99 -9.82 -13.86
CA THR A 182 -15.52 -10.56 -12.72
C THR A 182 -15.78 -12.03 -13.07
N VAL A 183 -15.22 -12.91 -12.26
CA VAL A 183 -15.38 -14.37 -12.35
C VAL A 183 -16.11 -14.89 -11.12
N PHE A 184 -17.18 -15.67 -11.32
CA PHE A 184 -17.86 -16.37 -10.24
C PHE A 184 -17.11 -17.65 -9.87
N LEU A 185 -16.67 -17.74 -8.61
CA LEU A 185 -15.89 -18.88 -8.09
C LEU A 185 -16.77 -19.99 -7.51
N GLY A 186 -18.09 -19.76 -7.37
CA GLY A 186 -19.02 -20.69 -6.75
C GLY A 186 -19.54 -20.23 -5.38
N GLY A 187 -20.72 -20.73 -5.00
CA GLY A 187 -21.40 -20.30 -3.77
C GLY A 187 -21.80 -18.83 -3.85
N GLN A 188 -21.15 -18.00 -3.03
CA GLN A 188 -21.31 -16.53 -3.03
C GLN A 188 -20.00 -15.81 -3.41
N SER A 189 -18.97 -16.55 -3.83
CA SER A 189 -17.62 -16.00 -3.98
C SER A 189 -17.37 -15.52 -5.40
N PHE A 190 -16.82 -14.31 -5.52
CA PHE A 190 -16.43 -13.70 -6.80
C PHE A 190 -14.96 -13.26 -6.74
N ALA A 191 -14.31 -13.26 -7.90
CA ALA A 191 -12.99 -12.66 -8.11
C ALA A 191 -13.06 -11.61 -9.21
N LEU A 192 -12.59 -10.40 -8.92
CA LEU A 192 -12.46 -9.29 -9.85
C LEU A 192 -10.99 -9.15 -10.25
N PHE A 193 -10.71 -9.24 -11.55
CA PHE A 193 -9.40 -9.08 -12.18
C PHE A 193 -9.38 -7.75 -12.93
N PRO A 194 -9.04 -6.65 -12.27
CA PRO A 194 -9.13 -5.34 -12.88
C PRO A 194 -7.94 -5.02 -13.77
N TRP A 195 -6.88 -5.84 -13.84
CA TRP A 195 -5.61 -5.58 -14.53
C TRP A 195 -5.09 -4.14 -14.35
N LEU A 196 -5.09 -3.69 -13.10
CA LEU A 196 -4.64 -2.37 -12.66
C LEU A 196 -3.35 -2.51 -11.85
N GLY A 197 -2.46 -1.54 -11.97
CA GLY A 197 -1.28 -1.39 -11.15
C GLY A 197 -1.63 -1.07 -9.69
N THR A 198 -0.63 -1.09 -8.82
CA THR A 198 -0.82 -1.03 -7.36
C THR A 198 -1.65 0.18 -6.90
N ARG A 199 -1.40 1.38 -7.45
CA ARG A 199 -2.13 2.61 -7.06
C ARG A 199 -3.59 2.56 -7.47
N ALA A 200 -3.87 2.31 -8.75
CA ALA A 200 -5.24 2.22 -9.27
C ALA A 200 -6.01 1.03 -8.65
N PHE A 201 -5.34 -0.10 -8.43
CA PHE A 201 -5.93 -1.24 -7.71
C PHE A 201 -6.31 -0.88 -6.26
N ARG A 202 -5.43 -0.15 -5.56
CA ARG A 202 -5.70 0.37 -4.21
C ARG A 202 -6.89 1.33 -4.20
N THR A 203 -6.99 2.21 -5.20
CA THR A 203 -8.13 3.10 -5.42
C THR A 203 -9.42 2.32 -5.63
N LEU A 204 -9.43 1.33 -6.53
CA LEU A 204 -10.59 0.48 -6.77
C LEU A 204 -11.01 -0.27 -5.50
N LYS A 205 -10.06 -0.85 -4.76
CA LYS A 205 -10.35 -1.53 -3.49
C LYS A 205 -11.02 -0.60 -2.48
N ARG A 206 -10.58 0.66 -2.39
CA ARG A 206 -11.20 1.67 -1.53
C ARG A 206 -12.60 2.05 -2.01
N LEU A 207 -12.80 2.21 -3.32
CA LEU A 207 -14.13 2.44 -3.91
C LEU A 207 -15.11 1.30 -3.58
N LEU A 208 -14.67 0.05 -3.72
CA LEU A 208 -15.49 -1.13 -3.39
C LEU A 208 -15.83 -1.18 -1.90
N LYS A 209 -14.89 -0.84 -1.01
CA LYS A 209 -15.14 -0.76 0.43
C LYS A 209 -16.14 0.33 0.78
N LYS A 210 -15.99 1.54 0.22
CA LYS A 210 -16.90 2.67 0.42
C LYS A 210 -18.34 2.29 0.04
N ASN A 211 -18.50 1.57 -1.06
CA ASN A 211 -19.81 1.22 -1.62
C ASN A 211 -20.23 -0.24 -1.35
N ALA A 212 -19.61 -0.92 -0.38
CA ALA A 212 -19.83 -2.36 -0.17
C ALA A 212 -21.30 -2.70 0.10
N SER A 213 -22.00 -1.85 0.84
CA SER A 213 -23.43 -2.03 1.15
C SER A 213 -24.31 -1.91 -0.09
N GLU A 214 -24.08 -0.89 -0.93
CA GLU A 214 -24.84 -0.67 -2.17
C GLU A 214 -24.56 -1.77 -3.20
N LEU A 215 -23.30 -2.17 -3.33
CA LEU A 215 -22.88 -3.27 -4.19
C LEU A 215 -23.37 -4.63 -3.69
N GLY A 216 -23.79 -4.74 -2.43
CA GLY A 216 -24.18 -6.01 -1.82
C GLY A 216 -23.01 -6.98 -1.67
N ILE A 217 -21.81 -6.46 -1.41
CA ILE A 217 -20.57 -7.24 -1.27
C ILE A 217 -20.04 -7.22 0.17
N SER A 218 -19.29 -8.26 0.55
CA SER A 218 -18.63 -8.39 1.85
C SER A 218 -17.34 -9.18 1.73
N ASP A 219 -16.54 -9.26 2.80
CA ASP A 219 -15.29 -10.07 2.84
C ASP A 219 -14.33 -9.73 1.70
N ILE A 220 -14.09 -8.42 1.47
CA ILE A 220 -13.23 -7.92 0.40
C ILE A 220 -11.77 -8.19 0.75
N GLN A 221 -11.18 -9.16 0.06
CA GLN A 221 -9.78 -9.56 0.17
C GLN A 221 -9.05 -9.33 -1.16
N SER A 222 -7.73 -9.32 -1.15
CA SER A 222 -6.93 -9.09 -2.35
C SER A 222 -5.59 -9.79 -2.26
N GLU A 223 -5.14 -10.39 -3.35
CA GLU A 223 -3.80 -10.95 -3.50
C GLU A 223 -2.96 -10.00 -4.36
N GLY A 224 -2.00 -9.30 -3.73
CA GLY A 224 -1.22 -8.25 -4.37
C GLY A 224 -2.11 -7.21 -5.08
N CYS A 225 -1.76 -6.85 -6.32
CA CYS A 225 -2.61 -6.07 -7.22
C CYS A 225 -3.16 -6.91 -8.39
N CYS A 226 -3.20 -8.23 -8.24
CA CYS A 226 -3.64 -9.14 -9.31
C CYS A 226 -5.17 -9.26 -9.36
N TYR A 227 -5.80 -9.52 -8.20
CA TYR A 227 -7.25 -9.68 -8.12
C TYR A 227 -7.81 -9.37 -6.73
N ILE A 228 -9.10 -9.03 -6.70
CA ILE A 228 -9.89 -8.79 -5.50
C ILE A 228 -10.92 -9.90 -5.38
N THR A 229 -11.01 -10.56 -4.24
CA THR A 229 -12.09 -11.51 -3.94
C THR A 229 -13.10 -10.90 -2.98
N PHE A 230 -14.38 -11.21 -3.16
CA PHE A 230 -15.44 -10.79 -2.26
C PHE A 230 -16.62 -11.77 -2.30
N LYS A 231 -17.46 -11.69 -1.28
CA LYS A 231 -18.75 -12.40 -1.22
C LYS A 231 -19.86 -11.50 -1.72
N GLY A 232 -20.55 -11.92 -2.77
CA GLY A 232 -21.71 -11.27 -3.33
C GLY A 232 -23.02 -11.83 -2.77
N LYS A 233 -23.97 -10.95 -2.45
CA LYS A 233 -25.34 -11.37 -2.10
C LYS A 233 -26.13 -11.90 -3.30
N ASP A 234 -25.77 -11.44 -4.49
CA ASP A 234 -26.43 -11.81 -5.73
C ASP A 234 -25.81 -13.08 -6.32
N GLY A 235 -26.63 -13.87 -7.01
CA GLY A 235 -26.20 -15.12 -7.64
C GLY A 235 -25.18 -14.91 -8.78
N LYS A 236 -24.81 -16.01 -9.45
CA LYS A 236 -23.80 -16.06 -10.51
C LYS A 236 -23.92 -14.98 -11.61
N ASP A 237 -25.13 -14.51 -11.89
CA ASP A 237 -25.42 -13.56 -12.97
C ASP A 237 -25.32 -12.08 -12.55
N ALA A 238 -24.82 -11.80 -11.34
CA ALA A 238 -24.58 -10.45 -10.87
C ALA A 238 -23.56 -9.71 -11.75
N ASP A 239 -23.96 -8.57 -12.27
CA ASP A 239 -23.10 -7.70 -13.07
C ASP A 239 -22.46 -6.63 -12.18
N TYR A 240 -21.41 -7.04 -11.46
CA TYR A 240 -20.66 -6.14 -10.58
C TYR A 240 -19.91 -5.06 -11.37
N GLU A 241 -19.47 -5.36 -12.59
CA GLU A 241 -18.83 -4.40 -13.48
C GLU A 241 -19.77 -3.24 -13.76
N ARG A 242 -21.00 -3.53 -14.24
CA ARG A 242 -21.97 -2.47 -14.52
C ARG A 242 -22.29 -1.62 -13.29
N ARG A 243 -22.46 -2.24 -12.13
CA ARG A 243 -22.73 -1.51 -10.88
C ARG A 243 -21.57 -0.59 -10.48
N ILE A 244 -20.33 -1.03 -10.66
CA ILE A 244 -19.16 -0.19 -10.43
C ILE A 244 -19.14 0.97 -11.42
N CYS A 245 -19.43 0.73 -12.70
CA CYS A 245 -19.56 1.81 -13.70
C CYS A 245 -20.64 2.83 -13.28
N ASP A 246 -21.83 2.37 -12.89
CA ASP A 246 -22.94 3.25 -12.48
C ASP A 246 -22.56 4.14 -11.29
N ILE A 247 -21.83 3.60 -10.31
CA ILE A 247 -21.33 4.38 -9.16
C ILE A 247 -20.31 5.42 -9.62
N ILE A 248 -19.35 5.05 -10.48
CA ILE A 248 -18.33 5.99 -10.98
C ILE A 248 -18.98 7.10 -11.82
N GLU A 249 -19.98 6.78 -12.65
CA GLU A 249 -20.71 7.76 -13.45
C GLU A 249 -21.55 8.71 -12.59
N ARG A 250 -22.18 8.20 -11.53
CA ARG A 250 -23.07 8.97 -10.65
C ARG A 250 -22.30 9.89 -9.70
N ASP A 251 -21.31 9.34 -9.00
CA ASP A 251 -20.65 10.02 -7.86
C ASP A 251 -19.29 10.60 -8.25
N GLY A 252 -18.73 10.19 -9.40
CA GLY A 252 -17.33 10.43 -9.73
C GLY A 252 -16.38 9.63 -8.84
N LEU A 253 -15.10 9.96 -8.93
CA LEU A 253 -14.05 9.29 -8.16
C LEU A 253 -13.04 10.30 -7.62
N SER A 254 -13.38 10.92 -6.48
CA SER A 254 -12.48 11.84 -5.77
C SER A 254 -11.49 11.08 -4.88
N PRO A 255 -10.16 11.27 -5.03
CA PRO A 255 -9.15 10.70 -4.14
C PRO A 255 -9.37 11.02 -2.66
N ASP A 256 -9.76 12.25 -2.34
CA ASP A 256 -9.91 12.73 -0.97
C ASP A 256 -11.01 11.96 -0.22
N GLU A 257 -12.10 11.66 -0.91
CA GLU A 257 -13.22 10.89 -0.34
C GLU A 257 -12.92 9.40 -0.16
N LEU A 258 -11.82 8.91 -0.74
CA LEU A 258 -11.36 7.53 -0.59
C LEU A 258 -10.39 7.36 0.59
N VAL A 259 -10.01 8.46 1.24
CA VAL A 259 -9.26 8.45 2.51
C VAL A 259 -10.28 8.53 3.65
N PHE A 260 -10.63 7.38 4.23
CA PHE A 260 -11.69 7.30 5.24
C PHE A 260 -11.37 8.12 6.50
N ASP A 261 -12.42 8.61 7.16
CA ASP A 261 -12.27 9.41 8.38
C ASP A 261 -11.52 8.64 9.48
N GLY A 262 -10.57 9.31 10.12
CA GLY A 262 -9.72 8.70 11.15
C GLY A 262 -8.54 7.88 10.63
N GLU A 263 -8.38 7.71 9.32
CA GLU A 263 -7.16 7.12 8.76
C GLU A 263 -6.02 8.15 8.73
N CYS A 264 -4.87 7.77 9.30
CA CYS A 264 -3.60 8.49 9.18
C CYS A 264 -2.58 7.56 8.48
N PRO A 265 -2.51 7.60 7.14
CA PRO A 265 -1.64 6.73 6.37
C PRO A 265 -0.16 7.11 6.56
N VAL A 266 0.59 6.30 7.31
CA VAL A 266 2.05 6.45 7.51
C VAL A 266 2.76 5.36 6.70
N PHE A 267 3.49 5.75 5.67
CA PHE A 267 4.18 4.85 4.75
C PHE A 267 5.68 5.10 4.74
N ASP A 268 6.06 6.35 4.54
CA ASP A 268 7.42 6.76 4.30
C ASP A 268 8.14 7.12 5.61
N LYS A 269 9.46 7.24 5.53
CA LYS A 269 10.34 7.32 6.70
C LYS A 269 10.02 8.47 7.64
N TYR A 270 9.63 9.62 7.10
CA TYR A 270 9.41 10.84 7.87
C TYR A 270 7.94 11.17 8.09
N ASP A 271 7.03 10.27 7.70
CA ASP A 271 5.59 10.51 7.81
C ASP A 271 5.17 10.72 9.27
N GLU A 272 5.86 10.10 10.24
CA GLU A 272 5.62 10.30 11.67
C GLU A 272 5.82 11.75 12.16
N TYR A 273 6.51 12.59 11.37
CA TYR A 273 6.80 14.00 11.69
C TYR A 273 5.89 14.98 10.92
N VAL A 274 4.97 14.46 10.12
CA VAL A 274 4.06 15.26 9.28
C VAL A 274 2.66 15.24 9.91
N PRO A 275 1.96 16.38 9.98
CA PRO A 275 0.62 16.42 10.56
C PRO A 275 -0.38 15.57 9.75
N PRO A 276 -1.37 14.93 10.42
CA PRO A 276 -2.30 13.99 9.78
C PRO A 276 -3.02 14.53 8.55
N GLU A 277 -3.44 15.80 8.57
CA GLU A 277 -4.10 16.46 7.44
C GLU A 277 -3.25 16.45 6.17
N LEU A 278 -1.94 16.73 6.28
CA LEU A 278 -1.03 16.71 5.13
C LEU A 278 -0.70 15.29 4.67
N LEU A 279 -0.63 14.33 5.60
CA LEU A 279 -0.45 12.91 5.25
C LEU A 279 -1.63 12.36 4.46
N ARG A 280 -2.85 12.78 4.80
CA ARG A 280 -4.07 12.38 4.09
C ARG A 280 -4.08 12.92 2.67
N GLU A 281 -3.71 14.19 2.49
CA GLU A 281 -3.56 14.82 1.16
C GLU A 281 -2.47 14.12 0.35
N ALA A 282 -1.28 13.92 0.94
CA ALA A 282 -0.17 13.23 0.28
C ALA A 282 -0.55 11.80 -0.13
N TYR A 283 -1.25 11.07 0.72
CA TYR A 283 -1.72 9.72 0.38
C TYR A 283 -2.73 9.72 -0.77
N ALA A 284 -3.67 10.67 -0.77
CA ALA A 284 -4.65 10.81 -1.85
C ALA A 284 -3.96 11.07 -3.20
N LEU A 285 -2.91 11.90 -3.22
CA LEU A 285 -2.16 12.24 -4.44
C LEU A 285 -1.17 11.16 -4.87
N ASP A 286 -0.35 10.66 -3.95
CA ASP A 286 0.80 9.81 -4.29
C ASP A 286 0.44 8.32 -4.35
N ARG A 287 -0.60 7.89 -3.63
CA ARG A 287 -0.90 6.46 -3.45
C ARG A 287 -2.18 6.02 -4.14
N LEU A 288 -3.02 6.94 -4.62
CA LEU A 288 -4.25 6.65 -5.35
C LEU A 288 -4.15 7.13 -6.81
N CYS A 289 -4.84 6.44 -7.71
CA CYS A 289 -4.92 6.82 -9.12
C CYS A 289 -6.36 6.61 -9.63
N PRO A 290 -7.26 7.60 -9.48
CA PRO A 290 -8.65 7.48 -9.92
C PRO A 290 -8.78 7.43 -11.45
N GLU A 291 -7.92 8.14 -12.17
CA GLU A 291 -7.98 8.25 -13.63
C GLU A 291 -7.86 6.88 -14.31
N GLU A 292 -6.93 6.03 -13.87
CA GLU A 292 -6.78 4.68 -14.41
C GLU A 292 -7.97 3.77 -14.07
N VAL A 293 -8.60 3.95 -12.91
CA VAL A 293 -9.83 3.22 -12.54
C VAL A 293 -10.98 3.65 -13.45
N VAL A 294 -11.19 4.96 -13.61
CA VAL A 294 -12.21 5.53 -14.48
C VAL A 294 -12.01 5.04 -15.92
N ASN A 295 -10.80 5.15 -16.45
CA ASN A 295 -10.47 4.66 -17.79
C ASN A 295 -10.70 3.16 -17.94
N ARG A 296 -10.47 2.36 -16.89
CA ARG A 296 -10.71 0.91 -16.98
C ARG A 296 -12.19 0.53 -17.03
N PHE A 297 -13.04 1.23 -16.29
CA PHE A 297 -14.46 0.89 -16.19
C PHE A 297 -15.33 1.65 -17.21
N LEU A 298 -14.93 2.85 -17.62
CA LEU A 298 -15.70 3.70 -18.54
C LEU A 298 -15.02 3.95 -19.88
N GLY A 299 -13.73 3.63 -20.01
CA GLY A 299 -12.97 3.77 -21.24
C GLY A 299 -13.10 2.56 -22.18
N GLU A 300 -12.21 2.50 -23.17
CA GLU A 300 -12.18 1.37 -24.11
C GLU A 300 -11.71 0.08 -23.41
N ALA A 301 -12.31 -1.05 -23.79
CA ALA A 301 -11.94 -2.37 -23.29
C ALA A 301 -10.50 -2.75 -23.71
N LEU A 302 -9.85 -3.58 -22.89
CA LEU A 302 -8.47 -4.09 -23.08
C LEU A 302 -8.28 -5.00 -24.30
#